data_AF-A0A6A5H576-F1
#
_entry.id   AF-A0A6A5H576-F1
#
_cell.length_a   1.000
_cell.length_b   1.000
_cell.length_c   1.000
_cell.angle_alpha   90.00
_cell.angle_beta   90.00
_cell.angle_gamma   90.00
#
_symmetry.space_group_name_H-M   'P 1'
#
loop_
_entity.id
_entity.type
_entity.pdbx_description
1 polymer ?
#
loop_
_entity_poly.entity_id
_entity_poly.type
_entity_poly.pdbx_seq_one_letter_code
_entity_poly.pdbx_strand_id
1 'polypeptide(L)'
;MPIEIKTPADHHKHKEDAEELCSMMYRAPELFNCEIGSTLTTAVDVWALGVCLYEFMYLENPFNKTYEQGGSIALATQSPHMIKWISEKSVSQKTIELIKSILIVDPEKRPTIGELRIKVIELLDNWNKSDSEPSEIGLIDPEKTENEQREITDEEFDLAMRQTN
;
A
#
# COMPACT_ATOMS: atom_id res chain seq x y z
N MET A 1 -11.29 20.54 14.87
CA MET A 1 -11.18 20.63 16.35
C MET A 1 -11.27 19.20 16.88
N PRO A 2 -10.35 18.75 17.75
CA PRO A 2 -10.45 17.43 18.35
C PRO A 2 -11.73 17.28 19.17
N ILE A 3 -12.34 16.10 19.15
CA ILE A 3 -13.57 15.76 19.89
C ILE A 3 -13.20 14.71 20.94
N GLU A 4 -13.27 15.09 22.21
CA GLU A 4 -13.02 14.18 23.34
C GLU A 4 -14.29 13.42 23.71
N ILE A 5 -14.21 12.10 23.81
CA ILE A 5 -15.33 11.25 24.25
C ILE A 5 -15.28 11.10 25.77
N LYS A 6 -16.15 11.80 26.51
CA LYS A 6 -16.07 11.84 27.99
C LYS A 6 -17.11 10.97 28.67
N THR A 7 -18.26 10.83 28.05
CA THR A 7 -19.43 10.20 28.65
C THR A 7 -19.97 9.08 27.76
N PRO A 8 -20.76 8.14 28.32
CA PRO A 8 -21.52 7.19 27.51
C PRO A 8 -22.44 7.86 26.48
N ALA A 9 -22.98 9.04 26.80
CA ALA A 9 -23.79 9.82 25.86
C ALA A 9 -22.96 10.30 24.65
N ASP A 10 -21.73 10.78 24.88
CA ASP A 10 -20.82 11.17 23.80
C ASP A 10 -20.46 9.96 22.92
N HIS A 11 -20.20 8.81 23.55
CA HIS A 11 -19.94 7.56 22.84
C HIS A 11 -21.08 7.21 21.88
N HIS A 12 -22.31 7.14 22.39
CA HIS A 12 -23.48 6.79 21.57
C HIS A 12 -23.70 7.80 20.45
N LYS A 13 -23.70 9.09 20.80
CA LYS A 13 -23.90 10.17 19.83
C LYS A 13 -22.89 10.11 18.69
N HIS A 14 -21.60 10.06 18.98
CA HIS A 14 -20.59 10.13 17.93
C HIS A 14 -20.46 8.84 17.11
N LYS A 15 -20.82 7.69 17.71
CA LYS A 15 -20.98 6.45 16.97
C LYS A 15 -22.16 6.52 15.99
N GLU A 16 -23.32 7.02 16.44
CA GLU A 16 -24.50 7.22 15.58
C GLU A 16 -24.20 8.23 14.46
N ASP A 17 -23.57 9.36 14.78
CA ASP A 17 -23.11 10.35 13.79
C ASP A 17 -22.21 9.68 12.73
N ALA A 18 -21.27 8.82 13.14
CA ALA A 18 -20.41 8.10 12.21
C ALA A 18 -21.17 7.06 11.38
N GLU A 19 -22.21 6.43 11.94
CA GLU A 19 -23.07 5.49 11.23
C GLU A 19 -23.91 6.17 10.15
N GLU A 20 -24.43 7.36 10.43
CA GLU A 20 -25.26 8.15 9.52
C GLU A 20 -24.48 8.94 8.47
N LEU A 21 -23.32 9.51 8.87
CA LEU A 21 -22.60 10.51 8.06
C LEU A 21 -21.37 9.95 7.34
N CYS A 22 -20.89 8.76 7.71
CA CYS A 22 -19.71 8.16 7.09
C CYS A 22 -20.08 6.82 6.44
N SER A 23 -19.75 6.64 5.16
CA SER A 23 -19.94 5.34 4.51
C SER A 23 -19.05 4.27 5.15
N MET A 24 -19.65 3.13 5.50
CA MET A 24 -19.00 2.06 6.26
C MET A 24 -17.63 1.61 5.70
N MET A 25 -17.48 1.59 4.38
CA MET A 25 -16.25 1.15 3.70
C MET A 25 -15.07 2.14 3.82
N TYR A 26 -15.33 3.38 4.19
CA TYR A 26 -14.32 4.45 4.36
C TYR A 26 -14.18 4.86 5.82
N ARG A 27 -14.95 4.24 6.72
CA ARG A 27 -14.98 4.57 8.14
C ARG A 27 -13.71 4.11 8.84
N ALA A 28 -13.09 5.02 9.60
CA ALA A 28 -11.91 4.72 10.38
C ALA A 28 -12.22 3.75 11.55
N PRO A 29 -11.26 2.91 11.99
CA PRO A 29 -11.46 1.93 13.06
C PRO A 29 -12.06 2.52 14.34
N GLU A 30 -11.58 3.69 14.77
CA GLU A 30 -12.01 4.42 15.95
C GLU A 30 -13.45 4.97 15.86
N LEU A 31 -14.01 5.07 14.65
CA LEU A 31 -15.38 5.51 14.44
C LEU A 31 -16.40 4.37 14.58
N PHE A 32 -15.98 3.10 14.56
CA PHE A 32 -16.88 1.97 14.87
C PHE A 32 -17.16 1.83 16.36
N ASN A 33 -16.22 2.29 17.19
CA ASN A 33 -16.31 2.27 18.64
C ASN A 33 -15.63 3.52 19.20
N CYS A 34 -16.40 4.59 19.41
CA CYS A 34 -15.90 5.85 19.96
C CYS A 34 -15.59 5.68 21.46
N GLU A 35 -14.43 5.15 21.81
CA GLU A 35 -14.10 4.77 23.19
C GLU A 35 -14.08 5.96 24.15
N ILE A 36 -14.62 5.78 25.36
CA ILE A 36 -14.57 6.81 26.40
C ILE A 36 -13.10 7.03 26.80
N GLY A 37 -12.68 8.30 26.84
CA GLY A 37 -11.28 8.70 27.05
C GLY A 37 -10.49 8.85 25.76
N SER A 38 -11.03 8.43 24.61
CA SER A 38 -10.41 8.68 23.30
C SER A 38 -10.69 10.09 22.79
N THR A 39 -9.91 10.50 21.80
CA THR A 39 -10.10 11.77 21.10
C THR A 39 -10.22 11.48 19.60
N LEU A 40 -11.34 11.86 19.00
CA LEU A 40 -11.50 11.85 17.55
C LEU A 40 -10.84 13.10 16.98
N THR A 41 -10.00 12.92 15.97
CA THR A 41 -9.26 13.99 15.31
C THR A 41 -9.51 13.95 13.81
N THR A 42 -8.88 14.86 13.06
CA THR A 42 -8.90 14.83 11.58
C THR A 42 -8.20 13.58 11.00
N ALA A 43 -7.60 12.73 11.84
CA ALA A 43 -7.02 11.45 11.41
C ALA A 43 -8.07 10.48 10.81
N VAL A 44 -9.36 10.67 11.12
CA VAL A 44 -10.46 9.90 10.51
C VAL A 44 -10.58 10.18 9.02
N ASP A 45 -10.40 11.44 8.61
CA ASP A 45 -10.43 11.85 7.19
C ASP A 45 -9.19 11.35 6.46
N VAL A 46 -8.04 11.34 7.16
CA VAL A 46 -6.79 10.79 6.63
C VAL A 46 -6.95 9.30 6.33
N TRP A 47 -7.60 8.54 7.22
CA TRP A 47 -7.93 7.13 6.94
C TRP A 47 -8.79 6.98 5.69
N ALA A 48 -9.91 7.73 5.61
CA ALA A 48 -10.80 7.68 4.45
C ALA A 48 -10.07 8.00 3.14
N LEU A 49 -9.15 8.98 3.16
CA LEU A 49 -8.28 9.28 2.04
C LEU A 49 -7.36 8.10 1.68
N GLY A 50 -6.81 7.39 2.67
CA GLY A 50 -6.03 6.17 2.43
C GLY A 50 -6.83 5.08 1.73
N VAL A 51 -8.09 4.90 2.11
CA VAL A 51 -9.02 3.97 1.46
C VAL A 51 -9.26 4.41 0.00
N CYS A 52 -9.52 5.70 -0.25
CA CYS A 52 -9.67 6.22 -1.61
C CYS A 52 -8.40 6.01 -2.46
N LEU A 53 -7.22 6.29 -1.90
CA LEU A 53 -5.95 6.10 -2.61
C LEU A 53 -5.71 4.63 -2.97
N TYR A 54 -6.00 3.72 -2.04
CA TYR A 54 -6.00 2.28 -2.34
C TYR A 54 -6.95 1.99 -3.52
N GLU A 55 -8.19 2.46 -3.44
CA GLU A 55 -9.21 2.19 -4.45
C GLU A 55 -8.84 2.76 -5.81
N PHE A 56 -8.16 3.92 -5.88
CA PHE A 56 -7.66 4.45 -7.15
C PHE A 56 -6.52 3.63 -7.75
N MET A 57 -5.68 3.01 -6.91
CA MET A 57 -4.56 2.20 -7.37
C MET A 57 -4.98 0.78 -7.77
N TYR A 58 -6.00 0.22 -7.11
CA TYR A 58 -6.42 -1.16 -7.27
C TYR A 58 -7.78 -1.33 -7.94
N LEU A 59 -8.52 -0.23 -8.18
CA LEU A 59 -9.88 -0.20 -8.71
C LEU A 59 -10.88 -1.09 -7.92
N GLU A 60 -10.55 -1.38 -6.66
CA GLU A 60 -11.33 -2.18 -5.73
C GLU A 60 -11.13 -1.61 -4.32
N ASN A 61 -12.21 -1.51 -3.54
CA ASN A 61 -12.13 -1.06 -2.16
C ASN A 61 -11.45 -2.14 -1.28
N PRO A 62 -10.54 -1.79 -0.35
CA PRO A 62 -9.77 -2.76 0.42
C PRO A 62 -10.62 -3.71 1.27
N PHE A 63 -11.85 -3.33 1.61
CA PHE A 63 -12.75 -4.13 2.45
C PHE A 63 -13.90 -4.78 1.66
N ASN A 64 -13.99 -4.57 0.35
CA ASN A 64 -15.13 -5.01 -0.47
C ASN A 64 -15.34 -6.52 -0.39
N LYS A 65 -14.26 -7.30 -0.56
CA LYS A 65 -14.31 -8.77 -0.44
C LYS A 65 -14.79 -9.23 0.94
N THR A 66 -14.40 -8.53 2.00
CA THR A 66 -14.87 -8.86 3.35
C THR A 66 -16.37 -8.61 3.45
N TYR A 67 -16.86 -7.50 2.92
CA TYR A 67 -18.29 -7.17 2.90
C TYR A 67 -19.11 -8.21 2.13
N GLU A 68 -18.68 -8.54 0.91
CA GLU A 68 -19.35 -9.51 0.03
C GLU A 68 -19.43 -10.92 0.64
N GLN A 69 -18.44 -11.30 1.43
CA GLN A 69 -18.40 -12.58 2.15
C GLN A 69 -19.21 -12.56 3.45
N GLY A 70 -19.93 -11.47 3.75
CA GLY A 70 -20.69 -11.30 4.99
C GLY A 70 -19.81 -11.09 6.23
N GLY A 71 -18.55 -10.70 6.04
CA GLY A 71 -17.62 -10.38 7.12
C GLY A 71 -17.88 -9.01 7.73
N SER A 72 -17.37 -8.80 8.96
CA SER A 72 -17.48 -7.53 9.66
C SER A 72 -16.41 -6.55 9.19
N ILE A 73 -16.84 -5.43 8.59
CA ILE A 73 -15.94 -4.33 8.19
C ILE A 73 -15.27 -3.71 9.42
N ALA A 74 -16.00 -3.56 10.52
CA ALA A 74 -15.44 -3.07 11.78
C ALA A 74 -14.23 -3.91 12.21
N LEU A 75 -14.33 -5.24 12.19
CA LEU A 75 -13.23 -6.14 12.54
C LEU A 75 -12.10 -6.12 11.49
N ALA A 76 -12.44 -5.97 10.21
CA ALA A 76 -11.44 -5.91 9.14
C ALA A 76 -10.60 -4.64 9.23
N THR A 77 -11.20 -3.49 9.53
CA THR A 77 -10.46 -2.23 9.71
C THR A 77 -9.48 -2.29 10.89
N GLN A 78 -9.77 -3.09 11.91
CA GLN A 78 -8.89 -3.35 13.05
C GLN A 78 -7.76 -4.35 12.75
N SER A 79 -7.77 -4.97 11.57
CA SER A 79 -6.88 -6.07 11.20
C SER A 79 -6.08 -5.73 9.93
N PRO A 80 -4.91 -5.05 10.04
CA PRO A 80 -4.14 -4.58 8.87
C PRO A 80 -3.81 -5.68 7.84
N HIS A 81 -3.65 -6.93 8.29
CA HIS A 81 -3.39 -8.10 7.44
C HIS A 81 -4.56 -8.46 6.50
N MET A 82 -5.77 -7.93 6.74
CA MET A 82 -6.94 -8.13 5.88
C MET A 82 -6.85 -7.30 4.59
N ILE A 83 -6.07 -6.21 4.59
CA ILE A 83 -5.85 -5.38 3.40
C ILE A 83 -4.87 -6.10 2.48
N LYS A 84 -5.31 -6.41 1.26
CA LYS A 84 -4.53 -7.18 0.28
C LYS A 84 -3.69 -6.27 -0.60
N TRP A 85 -2.38 -6.33 -0.47
CA TRP A 85 -1.46 -5.59 -1.33
C TRP A 85 -1.08 -6.46 -2.53
N ILE A 86 -1.92 -6.46 -3.56
CA ILE A 86 -1.59 -7.19 -4.79
C ILE A 86 -0.38 -6.49 -5.41
N SER A 87 0.74 -7.20 -5.57
CA SER A 87 1.88 -6.65 -6.30
C SER A 87 1.61 -6.75 -7.79
N GLU A 88 0.73 -5.90 -8.30
CA GLU A 88 0.69 -5.65 -9.74
C GLU A 88 1.89 -4.79 -10.13
N LYS A 89 2.47 -5.03 -11.30
CA LYS A 89 3.60 -4.22 -11.81
C LYS A 89 3.23 -2.75 -12.03
N SER A 90 1.95 -2.39 -11.91
CA SER A 90 1.38 -1.07 -12.18
C SER A 90 1.52 -0.07 -11.02
N VAL A 91 1.59 -0.54 -9.76
CA VAL A 91 1.66 0.34 -8.58
C VAL A 91 3.07 0.35 -8.00
N SER A 92 3.67 1.54 -7.90
CA SER A 92 5.01 1.67 -7.35
C SER A 92 5.07 1.28 -5.87
N GLN A 93 6.19 0.66 -5.45
CA GLN A 93 6.40 0.29 -4.05
C GLN A 93 6.32 1.50 -3.10
N LYS A 94 6.80 2.67 -3.55
CA LYS A 94 6.71 3.93 -2.78
C LYS A 94 5.26 4.37 -2.57
N THR A 95 4.40 4.19 -3.57
CA THR A 95 2.96 4.45 -3.44
C THR A 95 2.31 3.49 -2.45
N ILE A 96 2.64 2.20 -2.52
CA ILE A 96 2.15 1.19 -1.57
C ILE A 96 2.55 1.56 -0.13
N GLU A 97 3.80 1.97 0.09
CA GLU A 97 4.30 2.40 1.40
C GLU A 97 3.60 3.66 1.91
N LEU A 98 3.31 4.61 1.02
CA LEU A 98 2.52 5.79 1.38
C LEU A 98 1.15 5.38 1.91
N ILE A 99 0.40 4.55 1.17
CA ILE A 99 -0.94 4.12 1.56
C ILE A 99 -0.89 3.30 2.87
N LYS A 100 0.09 2.41 3.03
CA LYS A 100 0.33 1.68 4.29
C LYS A 100 0.57 2.61 5.47
N SER A 101 1.27 3.73 5.28
CA SER A 101 1.50 4.70 6.35
C SER A 101 0.22 5.43 6.79
N ILE A 102 -0.80 5.47 5.91
CA ILE A 102 -2.11 6.07 6.19
C ILE A 102 -3.04 5.08 6.87
N LEU A 103 -3.10 3.83 6.36
CA LEU A 103 -4.01 2.78 6.84
C LEU A 103 -3.47 2.07 8.10
N ILE A 104 -3.03 2.86 9.08
CA ILE A 104 -2.61 2.42 10.41
C ILE A 104 -3.81 2.52 11.35
N VAL A 105 -4.05 1.47 12.15
CA VAL A 105 -5.20 1.43 13.07
C VAL A 105 -5.15 2.56 14.10
N ASP A 106 -3.99 2.74 14.73
CA ASP A 106 -3.75 3.79 15.72
C ASP A 106 -3.73 5.18 15.04
N PRO A 107 -4.70 6.08 15.31
CA PRO A 107 -4.80 7.38 14.67
C PRO A 107 -3.60 8.28 14.94
N GLU A 108 -2.94 8.15 16.10
CA GLU A 108 -1.78 8.98 16.47
C GLU A 108 -0.51 8.60 15.70
N LYS A 109 -0.49 7.41 15.10
CA LYS A 109 0.61 6.93 14.24
C LYS A 109 0.39 7.28 12.76
N ARG A 110 -0.79 7.79 12.39
CA ARG A 110 -1.06 8.23 11.01
C ARG A 110 -0.37 9.58 10.75
N PRO A 111 0.12 9.83 9.52
CA PRO A 111 0.61 11.16 9.17
C PRO A 111 -0.53 12.18 9.25
N THR A 112 -0.22 13.38 9.69
CA THR A 112 -1.10 14.53 9.53
C THR A 112 -1.30 14.84 8.04
N ILE A 113 -2.37 15.56 7.70
CA ILE A 113 -2.61 15.98 6.31
C ILE A 113 -1.45 16.83 5.75
N GLY A 114 -0.78 17.60 6.61
CA GLY A 114 0.39 18.40 6.23
C GLY A 114 1.60 17.53 5.85
N GLU A 115 1.92 16.54 6.68
CA GLU A 115 2.99 15.57 6.39
C GLU A 115 2.68 14.72 5.16
N LEU A 116 1.43 14.28 5.03
CA LEU A 116 0.97 13.52 3.87
C LEU A 116 1.12 14.34 2.58
N ARG A 117 0.74 15.62 2.59
CA ARG A 117 0.93 16.53 1.46
C ARG A 117 2.41 16.63 1.04
N ILE A 118 3.33 16.75 2.00
CA ILE A 118 4.78 16.80 1.71
C ILE A 118 5.23 15.50 1.03
N LYS A 119 4.89 14.35 1.59
CA LYS A 119 5.24 13.03 1.02
C LYS A 119 4.70 12.86 -0.41
N VAL A 120 3.46 13.30 -0.67
CA VAL A 120 2.87 13.23 -2.01
C VAL A 120 3.62 14.12 -3.01
N ILE A 121 3.98 15.35 -2.61
CA ILE A 121 4.77 16.25 -3.47
C ILE A 121 6.12 15.62 -3.81
N GLU A 122 6.82 15.05 -2.83
CA GLU A 122 8.10 14.36 -3.06
C GLU A 122 7.95 13.17 -4.02
N LEU A 123 6.86 12.41 -3.95
CA LEU A 123 6.58 11.34 -4.90
C LEU A 123 6.34 11.86 -6.31
N LEU A 124 5.55 12.94 -6.45
CA LEU A 124 5.26 13.55 -7.75
C LEU A 124 6.51 14.16 -8.40
N ASP A 125 7.37 14.82 -7.62
CA ASP A 125 8.63 15.38 -8.12
C ASP A 125 9.57 14.29 -8.63
N ASN A 126 9.58 13.12 -7.97
CA ASN A 126 10.37 11.97 -8.41
C ASN A 126 9.76 11.28 -9.64
N TRP A 127 8.43 11.28 -9.76
CA TRP A 127 7.73 10.79 -10.95
C TRP A 127 8.04 11.65 -12.18
N ASN A 128 8.06 12.98 -12.03
CA ASN A 128 8.37 13.88 -13.15
C ASN A 128 9.83 13.82 -13.60
N LYS A 129 10.74 13.28 -12.78
CA LYS A 129 12.16 13.13 -13.13
C LYS A 129 12.46 11.88 -13.95
N SER A 130 11.63 10.83 -13.86
CA SER A 130 11.87 9.56 -14.56
C SER A 130 11.75 9.65 -16.10
N ASP A 131 11.21 10.75 -16.62
CA ASP A 131 11.13 11.02 -18.08
C ASP A 131 12.25 11.97 -18.58
N SER A 132 13.13 12.45 -17.70
CA SER A 132 14.09 13.52 -18.02
C SER A 132 15.57 13.13 -18.10
N GLU A 133 15.92 11.89 -17.78
CA GLU A 133 17.23 11.34 -18.16
C GLU A 133 17.03 10.30 -19.26
N PRO A 134 17.65 10.47 -20.44
CA PRO A 134 17.82 9.35 -21.36
C PRO A 134 18.51 8.27 -20.55
N SER A 135 17.87 7.12 -20.40
CA SER A 135 18.59 5.93 -19.98
C SER A 135 19.81 5.83 -20.89
N GLU A 136 21.00 5.91 -20.30
CA GLU A 136 22.21 5.38 -20.92
C GLU A 136 21.93 3.89 -21.11
N ILE A 137 21.24 3.55 -22.21
CA ILE A 137 21.40 2.28 -22.87
C ILE A 137 22.87 2.31 -23.24
N GLY A 138 23.68 1.72 -22.38
CA GLY A 138 25.11 1.58 -22.61
C GLY A 138 25.29 1.14 -24.05
N LEU A 139 26.06 1.92 -24.80
CA LEU A 139 26.46 1.59 -26.15
C LEU A 139 27.00 0.16 -26.11
N ILE A 140 26.20 -0.80 -26.57
CA ILE A 140 26.68 -2.14 -26.88
C ILE A 140 27.57 -1.91 -28.08
N ASP A 141 28.87 -1.89 -27.83
CA ASP A 141 29.89 -1.89 -28.86
C ASP A 141 29.65 -3.13 -29.75
N PRO A 142 29.20 -2.95 -31.02
CA PRO A 142 28.84 -4.07 -31.87
C PRO A 142 30.03 -4.95 -32.25
N GLU A 143 31.27 -4.58 -31.87
CA GLU A 143 32.48 -5.36 -32.13
C GLU A 143 32.89 -6.35 -31.03
N LYS A 144 32.15 -6.47 -29.91
CA LYS A 144 32.51 -7.41 -28.81
C LYS A 144 31.63 -8.64 -28.65
N THR A 145 30.88 -9.03 -29.68
CA THR A 145 30.12 -10.30 -29.66
C THR A 145 30.58 -11.24 -30.76
N GLU A 146 31.87 -11.56 -30.78
CA GLU A 146 32.32 -12.80 -31.41
C GLU A 146 33.26 -13.54 -30.46
N ASN A 147 32.98 -14.84 -30.35
CA ASN A 147 33.88 -15.90 -29.94
C ASN A 147 33.87 -16.38 -28.48
N GLU A 148 32.80 -17.09 -28.10
CA GLU A 148 32.95 -18.27 -27.21
C GLU A 148 32.09 -19.44 -27.75
N GLN A 149 32.48 -19.99 -28.90
CA GLN A 149 32.26 -21.41 -29.17
C GLN A 149 33.50 -22.16 -28.69
N ARG A 150 33.49 -22.59 -27.43
CA ARG A 150 34.55 -23.46 -26.91
C ARG A 150 34.32 -24.85 -27.48
N GLU A 151 35.11 -25.22 -28.48
CA GLU A 151 35.14 -26.60 -28.99
C GLU A 151 35.61 -27.53 -27.87
N ILE A 152 34.82 -28.58 -27.63
CA ILE A 152 35.14 -29.64 -26.67
C ILE A 152 36.34 -30.40 -27.24
N THR A 153 37.37 -30.59 -26.41
CA THR A 153 38.55 -31.33 -26.84
C THR A 153 38.26 -32.83 -26.92
N ASP A 154 38.93 -33.55 -27.83
CA ASP A 154 38.76 -35.00 -27.98
C ASP A 154 38.98 -35.76 -26.65
N GLU A 155 39.84 -35.25 -25.77
CA GLU A 155 40.07 -35.80 -24.43
C GLU A 155 38.86 -35.62 -23.49
N GLU A 156 38.18 -34.47 -23.55
CA GLU A 156 36.97 -34.20 -22.75
C GLU A 156 35.79 -35.06 -23.23
N PHE A 157 35.69 -35.29 -24.54
CA PHE A 157 34.70 -36.20 -25.12
C PHE A 157 34.93 -37.66 -24.70
N ASP A 158 36.18 -38.12 -24.76
CA ASP A 158 36.56 -39.48 -24.35
C ASP A 158 36.37 -39.72 -22.85
N LEU A 159 36.62 -38.71 -22.01
CA LEU A 159 36.39 -38.80 -20.57
C LEU A 159 34.91 -38.96 -20.22
N ALA A 160 34.02 -38.26 -20.94
CA ALA A 160 32.58 -38.35 -20.75
C ALA A 160 32.03 -39.74 -21.13
N MET A 161 32.57 -40.35 -22.18
CA MET A 161 32.17 -41.69 -22.64
C MET A 161 32.63 -42.84 -21.71
N ARG A 162 33.62 -42.59 -20.85
CA ARG A 162 34.10 -43.59 -19.87
C ARG A 162 33.30 -43.63 -18.58
N GLN A 163 32.50 -42.59 -18.29
CA GLN A 163 31.74 -42.48 -17.03
C GLN A 163 30.30 -42.99 -17.13
N THR A 164 29.87 -43.50 -18.29
CA THR A 164 28.52 -44.00 -18.55
C THR A 164 28.40 -45.53 -18.64
N ASN A 165 29.40 -46.28 -18.18
CA ASN A 165 29.32 -47.73 -17.97
C ASN A 165 29.53 -48.12 -16.51
#